data_AF-Q1RPD6-F1
#
_entry.id   AF-Q1RPD6-F1
#
_cell.length_a   1.000
_cell.length_b   1.000
_cell.length_c   1.000
_cell.angle_alpha   90.00
_cell.angle_beta   90.00
_cell.angle_gamma   90.00
#
_symmetry.space_group_name_H-M   'P 1'
#
loop_
_entity.id
_entity.type
_entity.pdbx_description
1 polymer ?
#
loop_
_entity_poly.entity_id
_entity_poly.type
_entity_poly.pdbx_seq_one_letter_code
_entity_poly.pdbx_strand_id
1 'polypeptide(L)'
;MESKERTPAIVVMEIGDCITTWDEVLLGIEEEGIPFRIQHIPSGEVIDSAWLAARQSPLLVGIACDQEKLIVHYKNLPASAPLFTLMYQQDNHARRSIGTNAARLVKGIPFRELHS
;
A
#
# COMPACT_ATOMS: atom_id res chain seq x y z
N MET A 1 20.04 19.17 17.11
CA MET A 1 19.74 17.77 16.76
C MET A 1 18.83 17.82 15.55
N GLU A 2 19.37 17.56 14.36
CA GLU A 2 18.62 17.65 13.11
C GLU A 2 17.56 16.54 13.05
N SER A 3 16.31 16.92 13.29
CA SER A 3 15.17 16.18 12.77
C SER A 3 15.27 16.24 11.24
N LYS A 4 15.91 15.27 10.59
CA LYS A 4 15.74 15.10 9.14
C LYS A 4 14.24 14.90 8.93
N GLU A 5 13.54 15.94 8.49
CA GLU A 5 12.15 15.86 8.07
C GLU A 5 12.09 14.79 6.98
N ARG A 6 11.67 13.59 7.38
CA ARG A 6 11.55 12.50 6.43
C ARG A 6 10.33 12.83 5.58
N THR A 7 10.50 12.94 4.27
CA THR A 7 9.41 13.15 3.31
C THR A 7 8.21 12.25 3.69
N PRO A 8 7.01 12.82 3.88
CA PRO A 8 5.79 12.06 4.12
C PRO A 8 5.64 11.00 3.04
N ALA A 9 5.46 9.73 3.41
CA ALA A 9 5.43 8.60 2.48
C ALA A 9 4.44 7.53 2.92
N ILE A 10 3.86 6.81 1.96
CA ILE A 10 3.09 5.59 2.22
C ILE A 10 4.02 4.58 2.88
N VAL A 11 3.55 3.90 3.92
CA VAL A 11 4.29 2.79 4.53
C VAL A 11 3.80 1.50 3.87
N VAL A 12 4.74 0.70 3.37
CA VAL A 12 4.50 -0.62 2.79
C VAL A 12 5.17 -1.66 3.69
N MET A 13 4.41 -2.56 4.29
CA MET A 13 4.93 -3.65 5.11
C MET A 13 4.96 -4.95 4.33
N GLU A 14 6.13 -5.58 4.27
CA GLU A 14 6.35 -6.80 3.51
C GLU A 14 6.58 -7.98 4.45
N ILE A 15 5.88 -9.08 4.19
CA ILE A 15 6.01 -10.35 4.90
C ILE A 15 6.62 -11.39 3.97
N GLY A 16 7.80 -11.91 4.33
CA GLY A 16 8.41 -13.05 3.63
C GLY A 16 9.05 -12.75 2.28
N ASP A 17 9.72 -11.60 2.15
CA ASP A 17 10.54 -11.20 0.99
C ASP A 17 9.81 -11.29 -0.37
N CYS A 18 8.54 -10.86 -0.40
CA CYS A 18 7.63 -10.95 -1.54
C CYS A 18 7.46 -9.65 -2.35
N ILE A 19 8.11 -8.53 -2.02
CA ILE A 19 7.78 -7.19 -2.56
C ILE A 19 7.95 -7.10 -4.07
N THR A 20 8.93 -7.81 -4.63
CA THR A 20 9.18 -7.89 -6.07
C THR A 20 8.00 -8.48 -6.83
N THR A 21 7.17 -9.28 -6.16
CA THR A 21 5.91 -9.79 -6.71
C THR A 21 4.91 -8.67 -6.99
N TRP A 22 5.02 -7.56 -6.27
CA TRP A 22 4.10 -6.44 -6.26
C TRP A 22 4.68 -5.18 -6.92
N ASP A 23 5.75 -5.31 -7.72
CA ASP A 23 6.41 -4.19 -8.42
C ASP A 23 5.42 -3.31 -9.19
N GLU A 24 4.44 -3.91 -9.84
CA GLU A 24 3.37 -3.19 -10.56
C GLU A 24 2.56 -2.26 -9.65
N VAL A 25 2.31 -2.66 -8.40
CA VAL A 25 1.65 -1.80 -7.41
C VAL A 25 2.56 -0.62 -7.04
N LEU A 26 3.85 -0.86 -6.84
CA LEU A 26 4.82 0.20 -6.52
C LEU A 26 4.95 1.20 -7.66
N LEU A 27 5.02 0.73 -8.91
CA LEU A 27 5.04 1.57 -10.10
C LEU A 27 3.77 2.43 -10.22
N GLY A 28 2.61 1.88 -9.87
CA GLY A 28 1.36 2.66 -9.88
C GLY A 28 1.34 3.80 -8.85
N ILE A 29 2.02 3.61 -7.71
CA ILE A 29 2.20 4.66 -6.69
C ILE A 29 3.18 5.74 -7.21
N GLU A 30 4.30 5.31 -7.81
CA GLU A 30 5.33 6.19 -8.36
C GLU A 30 4.82 7.06 -9.50
N GLU A 31 4.03 6.50 -10.42
CA GLU A 31 3.39 7.23 -11.53
C GLU A 31 2.54 8.41 -11.07
N GLU A 32 1.87 8.27 -9.91
CA GLU A 32 1.03 9.31 -9.33
C GLU A 32 1.83 10.29 -8.45
N GLY A 33 3.17 10.12 -8.38
CA GLY A 33 4.12 11.01 -7.72
C GLY A 33 4.14 10.92 -6.19
N ILE A 34 3.64 9.81 -5.62
CA ILE A 34 3.56 9.65 -4.17
C ILE A 34 4.74 8.81 -3.68
N PRO A 35 5.54 9.30 -2.72
CA PRO A 35 6.64 8.50 -2.16
C PRO A 35 6.09 7.37 -1.28
N PHE A 36 6.82 6.25 -1.27
CA PHE A 36 6.56 5.12 -0.37
C PHE A 36 7.86 4.65 0.29
N ARG A 37 7.74 3.90 1.38
CA ARG A 37 8.86 3.24 2.06
C ARG A 37 8.49 1.82 2.44
N ILE A 38 9.37 0.89 2.11
CA ILE A 38 9.21 -0.52 2.43
C ILE A 38 9.78 -0.80 3.83
N GLN A 39 9.05 -1.59 4.61
CA GLN A 39 9.47 -2.13 5.90
C GLN A 39 9.30 -3.64 5.86
N HIS A 40 10.39 -4.37 6.05
CA HIS A 40 10.34 -5.83 6.17
C HIS A 40 9.91 -6.22 7.57
N ILE A 41 8.93 -7.11 7.69
CA ILE A 41 8.49 -7.69 8.96
C ILE A 41 8.60 -9.22 8.90
N PRO A 42 9.01 -9.87 10.01
CA PRO A 42 9.33 -11.31 9.99
C PRO A 42 8.08 -12.20 9.86
N SER A 43 6.94 -11.73 10.39
CA SER A 43 5.66 -12.41 10.34
C SER A 43 4.54 -11.45 10.74
N GLY A 44 3.30 -11.80 10.41
CA GLY A 44 2.11 -11.02 10.76
C GLY A 44 0.90 -11.48 9.95
N GLU A 45 -0.27 -11.00 10.36
CA GLU A 45 -1.45 -11.06 9.50
C GLU A 45 -1.45 -9.81 8.61
N VAL A 46 -1.70 -9.97 7.31
CA VAL A 46 -1.48 -8.92 6.31
C VAL A 46 -2.48 -7.76 6.43
N ILE A 47 -3.74 -8.00 6.82
CA ILE A 47 -4.73 -6.93 7.02
C ILE A 47 -4.34 -6.09 8.24
N ASP A 48 -4.01 -6.73 9.36
CA ASP A 48 -3.53 -6.06 10.58
C ASP A 48 -2.25 -5.25 10.30
N SER A 49 -1.35 -5.83 9.50
CA SER A 49 -0.11 -5.16 9.07
C SER A 49 -0.39 -3.94 8.20
N ALA A 50 -1.36 -4.02 7.27
CA ALA A 50 -1.73 -2.87 6.44
C ALA A 50 -2.39 -1.76 7.26
N TRP A 51 -3.23 -2.11 8.24
CA TRP A 51 -3.79 -1.14 9.18
C TRP A 51 -2.70 -0.47 10.03
N LEU A 52 -1.73 -1.24 10.52
CA LEU A 52 -0.58 -0.70 11.24
C LEU A 52 0.25 0.23 10.36
N ALA A 53 0.52 -0.16 9.12
CA ALA A 53 1.20 0.67 8.13
C ALA A 53 0.46 2.00 7.91
N ALA A 54 -0.88 1.98 7.84
CA ALA A 54 -1.70 3.17 7.64
C ALA A 54 -1.63 4.12 8.84
N ARG A 55 -1.54 3.56 10.05
CA ARG A 55 -1.34 4.35 11.28
C ARG A 55 0.06 4.96 11.38
N GLN A 56 1.07 4.29 10.82
CA GLN A 56 2.45 4.78 10.79
C GLN A 56 2.71 5.77 9.66
N SER A 57 1.95 5.70 8.56
CA SER A 57 2.12 6.62 7.44
C SER A 57 1.58 8.02 7.78
N PRO A 58 2.40 9.07 7.62
CA PRO A 58 1.91 10.45 7.69
C PRO A 58 0.85 10.78 6.61
N LEU A 59 0.78 9.97 5.55
CA LEU A 59 -0.19 10.10 4.45
C LEU A 59 -1.48 9.33 4.70
N LEU A 60 -1.65 8.73 5.89
CA LEU A 60 -2.84 7.99 6.34
C LEU A 60 -3.14 6.70 5.56
N VAL A 61 -2.43 6.44 4.46
CA VAL A 61 -2.52 5.24 3.62
C VAL A 61 -1.40 4.28 3.99
N GLY A 62 -1.76 3.02 4.20
CA GLY A 62 -0.82 1.94 4.47
C GLY A 62 -1.06 0.77 3.56
N ILE A 63 0.02 0.06 3.24
CA ILE A 63 -0.01 -1.14 2.44
C ILE A 63 0.67 -2.25 3.21
N ALA A 64 0.17 -3.47 3.13
CA ALA A 64 0.94 -4.64 3.46
C ALA A 64 0.72 -5.76 2.45
N CYS A 65 1.72 -6.62 2.30
CA CYS A 65 1.66 -7.74 1.38
C CYS A 65 2.40 -8.96 1.89
N ASP A 66 1.92 -10.12 1.45
CA ASP A 66 2.58 -11.42 1.53
C ASP A 66 2.65 -12.04 0.12
N GLN A 67 2.95 -13.33 0.02
CA GLN A 67 3.03 -14.06 -1.25
C GLN A 67 1.65 -14.30 -1.90
N GLU A 68 0.55 -14.15 -1.16
CA GLU A 68 -0.81 -14.48 -1.62
C GLU A 68 -1.63 -13.23 -1.96
N LYS A 69 -1.48 -12.15 -1.19
CA LYS A 69 -2.30 -10.95 -1.30
C LYS A 69 -1.58 -9.67 -0.87
N LEU A 70 -2.10 -8.56 -1.37
CA LEU A 70 -1.74 -7.20 -0.98
C LEU A 70 -2.99 -6.45 -0.52
N ILE A 71 -2.86 -5.73 0.58
CA ILE A 71 -3.93 -4.97 1.22
C ILE A 71 -3.57 -3.48 1.20
N VAL A 72 -4.50 -2.64 0.76
CA VAL A 72 -4.44 -1.18 0.95
C VAL A 72 -5.41 -0.81 2.06
N HIS A 73 -4.91 -0.17 3.11
CA HIS A 73 -5.68 0.30 4.24
C HIS A 73 -5.62 1.82 4.37
N TYR A 74 -6.65 2.38 5.00
CA TYR A 74 -6.70 3.78 5.38
C TYR A 74 -6.88 3.92 6.90
N LYS A 75 -6.17 4.85 7.53
CA LYS A 75 -6.10 5.00 8.99
C LYS A 75 -7.48 5.15 9.66
N ASN A 76 -8.44 5.79 8.98
CA ASN A 76 -9.75 6.10 9.54
C ASN A 76 -10.80 5.00 9.29
N LEU A 77 -10.41 3.89 8.65
CA LEU A 77 -11.27 2.71 8.51
C LEU A 77 -11.09 1.77 9.71
N PRO A 78 -12.12 0.98 10.07
CA PRO A 78 -11.97 -0.12 11.02
C PRO A 78 -10.88 -1.08 10.56
N ALA A 79 -10.09 -1.63 11.50
CA ALA A 79 -8.98 -2.53 11.18
C ALA A 79 -9.41 -3.78 10.38
N SER A 80 -10.65 -4.24 10.56
CA SER A 80 -11.22 -5.40 9.85
C SER A 80 -11.79 -5.06 8.47
N ALA A 81 -11.74 -3.79 8.04
CA ALA A 81 -12.36 -3.31 6.81
C ALA A 81 -11.31 -2.57 5.96
N PRO A 82 -10.39 -3.30 5.32
CA PRO A 82 -9.44 -2.70 4.39
C PRO A 82 -10.16 -2.06 3.20
N LEU A 83 -9.51 -1.11 2.54
CA LEU A 83 -10.09 -0.41 1.42
C LEU A 83 -10.01 -1.23 0.13
N PHE A 84 -8.86 -1.85 -0.12
CA PHE A 84 -8.66 -2.75 -1.25
C PHE A 84 -7.94 -4.02 -0.84
N THR A 85 -8.34 -5.11 -1.47
CA THR A 85 -7.67 -6.40 -1.41
C THR A 85 -7.34 -6.83 -2.83
N LEU A 86 -6.07 -7.14 -3.06
CA LEU A 86 -5.54 -7.60 -4.34
C LEU A 86 -4.95 -8.99 -4.16
N MET A 87 -5.46 -9.96 -4.90
CA MET A 87 -4.98 -11.35 -4.88
C MET A 87 -3.85 -11.53 -5.87
N TYR A 88 -2.88 -12.40 -5.56
CA TYR A 88 -1.73 -12.66 -6.42
C TYR A 88 -2.13 -13.12 -7.84
N GLN A 89 -3.25 -13.82 -8.02
CA GLN A 89 -3.68 -14.25 -9.35
C GLN A 89 -4.12 -13.10 -10.27
N GLN A 90 -4.36 -11.90 -9.74
CA GLN A 90 -4.76 -10.75 -10.54
C GLN A 90 -3.58 -10.23 -11.37
N ASP A 91 -3.89 -9.76 -12.58
CA ASP A 91 -2.92 -9.38 -13.58
C ASP A 91 -2.16 -8.08 -13.24
N ASN A 92 -1.15 -7.77 -14.06
CA ASN A 92 -0.32 -6.58 -13.88
C ASN A 92 -1.13 -5.28 -14.01
N HIS A 93 -2.19 -5.25 -14.82
CA HIS A 93 -3.03 -4.07 -14.96
C HIS A 93 -3.82 -3.78 -13.68
N ALA A 94 -4.40 -4.81 -13.05
CA ALA A 94 -5.07 -4.70 -11.76
C ALA A 94 -4.09 -4.29 -10.66
N ARG A 95 -2.88 -4.88 -10.63
CA ARG A 95 -1.81 -4.50 -9.71
C ARG A 95 -1.43 -3.02 -9.85
N ARG A 96 -1.15 -2.57 -11.08
CA ARG A 96 -0.85 -1.15 -11.37
C ARG A 96 -1.97 -0.23 -10.90
N SER A 97 -3.21 -0.58 -11.24
CA SER A 97 -4.39 0.21 -10.89
C SER A 97 -4.61 0.34 -9.38
N ILE A 98 -4.31 -0.70 -8.60
CA ILE A 98 -4.34 -0.63 -7.13
C ILE A 98 -3.29 0.33 -6.59
N GLY A 99 -2.07 0.29 -7.12
CA GLY A 99 -1.01 1.24 -6.77
C GLY A 99 -1.41 2.69 -7.05
N THR A 100 -1.92 2.92 -8.27
CA THR A 100 -2.50 4.20 -8.68
C THR A 100 -3.59 4.66 -7.72
N ASN A 101 -4.54 3.79 -7.36
CA ASN A 101 -5.64 4.15 -6.47
C ASN A 101 -5.18 4.43 -5.02
N ALA A 102 -4.16 3.73 -4.53
CA ALA A 102 -3.54 4.03 -3.23
C ALA A 102 -2.93 5.44 -3.21
N ALA A 103 -2.26 5.85 -4.28
CA ALA A 103 -1.72 7.21 -4.41
C ALA A 103 -2.81 8.27 -4.64
N ARG A 104 -3.86 7.96 -5.40
CA ARG A 104 -5.01 8.87 -5.60
C ARG A 104 -5.79 9.11 -4.30
N LEU A 105 -5.86 8.09 -3.43
CA LEU A 105 -6.40 8.23 -2.08
C LEU A 105 -5.64 9.30 -1.28
N VAL A 106 -4.31 9.28 -1.32
CA VAL A 106 -3.48 10.32 -0.67
C VAL A 106 -3.80 11.70 -1.21
N LYS A 107 -4.01 11.82 -2.52
CA LYS A 107 -4.31 13.11 -3.18
C LYS A 107 -5.75 13.56 -3.04
N GLY A 108 -6.64 12.73 -2.50
CA GLY A 108 -8.06 13.03 -2.35
C GLY A 108 -8.80 13.17 -3.69
N ILE A 109 -8.36 12.47 -4.74
CA ILE A 109 -9.00 12.48 -6.06
C ILE A 109 -9.70 11.14 -6.35
N PRO A 110 -10.74 11.12 -7.22
CA PRO A 110 -11.53 9.91 -7.45
C PRO A 110 -10.69 8.72 -7.92
N PHE A 111 -11.04 7.50 -7.50
CA PHE A 111 -10.36 6.30 -7.96
C PHE A 111 -10.54 6.10 -9.47
N ARG A 112 -9.53 5.52 -10.10
CA ARG A 112 -9.63 4.99 -11.46
C ARG A 112 -10.37 3.67 -11.39
N GLU A 113 -11.26 3.43 -12.35
CA GLU A 113 -11.96 2.15 -12.44
C GLU A 113 -10.96 1.00 -12.58
N LEU A 114 -11.19 -0.05 -11.79
CA LEU A 114 -10.49 -1.32 -11.95
C LEU A 114 -11.17 -2.02 -13.12
N HIS A 115 -10.64 -1.87 -14.33
CA HIS A 115 -11.11 -2.67 -15.46
C HIS A 115 -10.88 -4.15 -15.10
N SER A 116 -11.98 -4.89 -14.97
CA SER A 116 -12.02 -6.34 -14.73
C SER A 116 -11.91 -7.11 -16.03
#